data_AF-A0A1G3VBS5-F1
#
_entry.id   AF-A0A1G3VBS5-F1
#
_cell.length_a   1.000
_cell.length_b   1.000
_cell.length_c   1.000
_cell.angle_alpha   90.00
_cell.angle_beta   90.00
_cell.angle_gamma   90.00
#
_symmetry.space_group_name_H-M   'P 1'
#
loop_
_entity.id
_entity.type
_entity.pdbx_description
1 polymer ?
#
loop_
_entity_poly.entity_id
_entity_poly.type
_entity_poly.pdbx_seq_one_letter_code
_entity_poly.pdbx_strand_id
1 'polypeptide(L)'
;MYRLILESLLGLTLKADRLSCAPLLPAEWEGFTVHYRYRETVYHIAVRRGQAGDGATKVSVDGIPQQDEAITLVDDHKEHWVEVKRPGDGN
;
A
#
# COMPACT_ATOMS: atom_id res chain seq x y z
N MET A 1 10.48 5.73 14.06
CA MET A 1 11.67 5.14 13.41
C MET A 1 11.33 4.08 12.34
N TYR A 2 10.08 4.00 11.84
CA TYR A 2 9.66 3.00 10.83
C TYR A 2 9.31 3.60 9.45
N ARG A 3 9.33 4.93 9.32
CA ARG A 3 8.86 5.64 8.12
C ARG A 3 9.76 5.43 6.90
N LEU A 4 11.08 5.41 7.09
CA LEU A 4 12.02 5.23 5.98
C LEU A 4 11.93 3.87 5.30
N ILE A 5 11.61 2.81 6.04
CA ILE A 5 11.47 1.46 5.47
C ILE A 5 10.25 1.44 4.53
N LEU A 6 9.16 2.10 4.92
CA LEU A 6 7.96 2.28 4.10
C LEU A 6 8.24 3.14 2.86
N GLU A 7 9.03 4.20 3.01
CA GLU A 7 9.35 5.12 1.90
C GLU A 7 10.34 4.50 0.91
N SER A 8 11.39 3.82 1.37
CA SER A 8 12.48 3.34 0.51
C SER A 8 12.29 1.91 0.01
N LEU A 9 11.74 1.01 0.84
CA LEU A 9 11.54 -0.40 0.48
C LEU A 9 10.22 -0.63 -0.27
N LEU A 10 9.30 0.32 -0.12
CA LEU A 10 7.88 0.14 -0.37
C LEU A 10 7.31 1.30 -1.20
N GLY A 11 8.06 2.41 -1.36
CA GLY A 11 7.60 3.61 -2.06
C GLY A 11 6.31 4.22 -1.49
N LEU A 12 6.00 3.93 -0.23
CA LEU A 12 4.87 4.53 0.49
C LEU A 12 5.28 5.91 0.99
N THR A 13 4.90 6.96 0.25
CA THR A 13 5.21 8.34 0.62
C THR A 13 4.01 8.99 1.28
N LEU A 14 4.11 9.27 2.57
CA LEU A 14 3.12 10.09 3.28
C LEU A 14 3.44 11.58 3.11
N LYS A 15 2.59 12.31 2.39
CA LYS A 15 2.59 13.77 2.29
C LYS A 15 1.36 14.35 3.00
N ALA A 16 1.58 14.97 4.17
CA ALA A 16 0.54 15.56 5.01
C ALA A 16 -0.57 14.57 5.38
N ASP A 17 -1.66 14.55 4.62
CA ASP A 17 -2.82 13.66 4.74
C ASP A 17 -2.93 12.65 3.60
N ARG A 18 -2.04 12.65 2.60
CA ARG A 18 -2.06 11.67 1.50
C ARG A 18 -0.92 10.69 1.58
N LEU A 19 -1.24 9.42 1.65
CA LEU A 19 -0.31 8.32 1.50
C LEU A 19 -0.31 7.88 0.02
N SER A 20 0.76 8.21 -0.70
CA SER A 20 1.01 7.70 -2.04
C SER A 20 1.61 6.30 -1.94
N CYS A 21 0.97 5.32 -2.53
CA CYS A 21 1.44 3.94 -2.66
C CYS A 21 2.17 3.76 -4.00
N ALA A 22 3.49 3.89 -4.01
CA ALA A 22 4.32 3.51 -5.16
C ALA A 22 5.10 2.21 -4.85
N PRO A 23 4.42 1.05 -4.70
CA PRO A 23 5.00 -0.20 -4.22
C PRO A 23 6.19 -0.66 -5.05
N LEU A 24 7.42 -0.35 -4.63
CA LEU A 24 8.65 -0.90 -5.21
C LEU A 24 8.91 -2.30 -4.63
N LEU A 25 8.01 -3.25 -4.92
CA LEU A 25 8.21 -4.61 -4.46
C LEU A 25 9.38 -5.26 -5.22
N PRO A 26 10.41 -5.75 -4.51
CA PRO A 26 11.40 -6.60 -5.13
C PRO A 26 10.76 -7.93 -5.55
N ALA A 27 11.24 -8.50 -6.66
CA ALA A 27 10.63 -9.68 -7.29
C ALA A 27 10.63 -10.94 -6.41
N GLU A 28 11.44 -10.96 -5.36
CA GLU A 28 11.54 -12.02 -4.36
C GLU A 28 10.35 -12.10 -3.40
N TRP A 29 9.50 -11.08 -3.30
CA TRP A 29 8.40 -11.04 -2.33
C TRP A 29 7.04 -11.34 -2.99
N GLU A 30 6.38 -12.41 -2.54
CA GLU A 30 5.00 -12.75 -2.95
C GLU A 30 3.97 -11.81 -2.32
N GLY A 31 4.27 -11.27 -1.14
CA GLY A 31 3.46 -10.27 -0.45
C GLY A 31 3.88 -10.12 1.01
N PHE A 32 3.46 -9.03 1.63
CA PHE A 32 3.64 -8.76 3.06
C PHE A 32 2.54 -7.83 3.55
N THR A 33 2.37 -7.78 4.87
CA THR A 33 1.41 -6.89 5.52
C THR A 33 2.17 -5.95 6.45
N VAL A 34 1.88 -4.66 6.36
CA VAL A 34 2.41 -3.64 7.26
C VAL A 34 1.28 -3.04 8.07
N HIS A 35 1.48 -2.93 9.38
CA HIS A 35 0.59 -2.19 10.25
C HIS A 35 1.19 -0.81 10.52
N TYR A 36 0.55 0.22 9.97
CA TYR A 36 0.95 1.61 10.11
C TYR A 36 -0.07 2.37 10.95
N ARG A 37 0.34 2.97 12.06
CA ARG A 37 -0.56 3.81 12.87
C ARG A 37 -0.37 5.28 12.52
N TYR A 38 -1.39 5.88 11.90
CA TYR A 38 -1.47 7.32 11.67
C TYR A 38 -2.26 7.97 12.81
N ARG A 39 -1.55 8.68 13.70
CA ARG A 39 -2.12 9.23 14.94
C ARG A 39 -2.78 8.15 15.80
N GLU A 40 -4.12 8.07 15.77
CA GLU A 40 -4.96 7.10 16.49
C GLU A 40 -5.67 6.12 15.54
N THR A 41 -5.53 6.31 14.23
CA THR A 41 -6.09 5.45 13.18
C THR A 41 -5.04 4.42 12.74
N VAL A 42 -5.43 3.15 12.60
CA VAL A 42 -4.52 2.07 12.18
C VAL A 42 -4.78 1.71 10.72
N TYR A 43 -3.72 1.62 9.93
CA TYR A 43 -3.74 1.24 8.53
C TYR A 43 -3.03 -0.10 8.35
N HIS A 44 -3.78 -1.11 7.90
CA HIS A 44 -3.29 -2.44 7.58
C HIS A 44 -3.01 -2.52 6.09
N ILE A 45 -1.76 -2.30 5.70
CA ILE A 45 -1.34 -2.26 4.31
C ILE A 45 -0.84 -3.65 3.91
N ALA A 46 -1.71 -4.44 3.30
CA ALA A 46 -1.40 -5.73 2.70
C ALA A 46 -0.99 -5.53 1.23
N VAL A 47 0.29 -5.70 0.94
CA VAL A 47 0.78 -5.67 -0.43
C VAL A 47 1.03 -7.09 -0.91
N ARG A 48 0.50 -7.43 -2.08
CA ARG A 48 0.65 -8.74 -2.70
C ARG A 48 1.07 -8.58 -4.15
N ARG A 49 1.92 -9.50 -4.61
CA ARG A 49 2.23 -9.63 -6.01
C ARG A 49 1.07 -10.35 -6.70
N GLY A 50 0.51 -9.71 -7.72
CA GLY A 50 -0.44 -10.33 -8.63
C GLY A 50 0.27 -11.33 -9.54
N GLN A 51 -0.53 -12.18 -10.17
CA GLN A 51 -0.05 -13.17 -11.13
C GLN A 51 0.52 -12.44 -12.35
N ALA A 52 1.47 -13.07 -13.07
CA ALA A 52 1.91 -12.56 -14.36
C ALA A 52 0.70 -12.46 -15.30
N GLY A 53 0.37 -11.25 -15.76
CA GLY A 53 -0.82 -10.97 -16.57
C GLY A 53 -2.01 -10.35 -15.82
N ASP A 54 -1.98 -10.23 -14.49
CA ASP A 54 -2.82 -9.23 -13.81
C ASP A 54 -2.31 -7.85 -14.26
N GLY A 55 -3.18 -7.02 -14.83
CA GLY A 55 -2.81 -5.73 -15.42
C GLY A 55 -2.29 -4.69 -14.41
N ALA A 56 -2.54 -3.41 -14.68
CA ALA A 56 -2.03 -2.28 -13.88
C ALA A 56 -2.21 -2.46 -12.34
N THR A 57 -1.36 -1.78 -11.56
CA THR A 57 -1.43 -1.79 -10.09
C THR A 57 -2.84 -1.49 -9.61
N LYS A 58 -3.42 -2.39 -8.81
CA LYS A 58 -4.71 -2.17 -8.15
C LYS A 58 -4.46 -1.85 -6.70
N VAL A 59 -4.97 -0.72 -6.25
CA VAL A 59 -5.00 -0.37 -4.83
C VAL A 59 -6.46 -0.40 -4.40
N SER A 60 -6.75 -0.98 -3.25
CA SER A 60 -8.06 -0.96 -2.61
C SER A 60 -7.89 -0.53 -1.16
N VAL A 61 -8.78 0.32 -0.66
CA VAL A 61 -8.79 0.78 0.74
C VAL A 61 -10.14 0.45 1.30
N ASP A 62 -10.19 -0.37 2.34
CA ASP A 62 -11.41 -0.81 3.00
C ASP A 62 -12.40 -1.47 2.02
N GLY A 63 -11.86 -2.16 1.00
CA GLY A 63 -12.62 -2.74 -0.11
C GLY A 63 -12.96 -1.76 -1.24
N ILE A 64 -12.61 -0.48 -1.13
CA ILE A 64 -12.86 0.55 -2.14
C ILE A 64 -11.66 0.66 -3.09
N PRO A 65 -11.80 0.29 -4.38
CA PRO A 65 -10.70 0.41 -5.35
C PRO A 65 -10.32 1.87 -5.58
N GLN A 66 -9.04 2.18 -5.39
CA GLN A 66 -8.40 3.47 -5.64
C GLN A 66 -7.64 3.40 -6.97
N GLN A 67 -7.92 4.34 -7.87
CA GLN A 67 -7.28 4.42 -9.19
C GLN A 67 -5.96 5.22 -9.14
N ASP A 68 -5.81 6.14 -8.20
CA ASP A 68 -4.70 7.10 -8.15
C ASP A 68 -3.44 6.60 -7.43
N GLU A 69 -3.38 5.30 -7.10
CA GLU A 69 -2.27 4.73 -6.30
C GLU A 69 -1.98 5.55 -5.02
N ALA A 70 -2.96 6.31 -4.53
CA ALA A 70 -2.83 7.24 -3.42
C ALA A 70 -4.11 7.25 -2.60
N ILE A 71 -3.94 7.35 -1.28
CA ILE A 71 -5.02 7.24 -0.32
C ILE A 71 -4.95 8.42 0.64
N THR A 72 -6.10 9.02 0.96
CA THR A 72 -6.17 10.06 1.98
C THR A 72 -6.27 9.39 3.34
N LEU A 73 -5.29 9.63 4.20
CA LEU A 73 -5.32 9.24 5.60
C LEU A 73 -6.28 10.18 6.35
N VAL A 74 -7.26 9.58 7.01
CA VAL A 74 -8.27 10.27 7.80
C VAL A 74 -8.16 9.79 9.24
N ASP A 75 -8.13 10.72 10.19
CA ASP A 75 -8.13 10.41 11.61
C ASP A 75 -9.52 10.01 12.13
N ASP A 76 -10.18 9.01 11.52
CA ASP A 76 -11.50 8.51 11.95
C ASP A 76 -11.44 7.54 13.16
N HIS A 77 -10.25 7.29 13.71
CA HIS A 77 -9.98 6.30 14.78
C HIS A 77 -10.39 4.86 14.42
N LYS A 78 -10.59 4.59 13.13
CA LYS A 78 -10.93 3.26 12.61
C LYS A 78 -9.71 2.55 12.03
N GLU A 79 -9.84 1.24 11.93
CA GLU A 79 -8.87 0.42 11.23
C GLU A 79 -9.19 0.47 9.73
N HIS A 80 -8.21 0.78 8.89
CA HIS A 80 -8.35 0.80 7.44
C HIS A 80 -7.50 -0.28 6.81
N TRP A 81 -8.11 -1.10 5.95
CA TRP A 81 -7.44 -2.20 5.28
C TRP A 81 -7.05 -1.81 3.86
N VAL A 82 -5.77 -1.59 3.62
CA VAL A 82 -5.23 -1.23 2.30
C VAL A 82 -4.69 -2.49 1.64
N GLU A 83 -5.29 -2.91 0.53
CA GLU A 83 -4.80 -4.00 -0.30
C GLU A 83 -4.17 -3.44 -1.57
N VAL A 84 -2.91 -3.81 -1.82
CA VAL A 84 -2.18 -3.39 -3.02
C VAL A 84 -1.80 -4.62 -3.80
N LYS A 85 -2.26 -4.72 -5.05
CA LYS A 85 -1.91 -5.79 -5.99
C LYS A 85 -1.08 -5.18 -7.11
N ARG A 86 0.19 -5.57 -7.19
CA ARG A 86 1.05 -5.19 -8.32
C ARG A 86 0.94 -6.22 -9.45
N PRO A 87 0.99 -5.82 -10.72
CA PRO A 87 1.23 -6.76 -11.81
C PRO A 87 2.49 -7.58 -11.53
N GLY A 88 2.39 -8.90 -11.70
CA GLY A 88 3.58 -9.72 -11.75
C GLY A 88 4.34 -9.40 -13.02
N ASP A 89 5.57 -8.90 -12.91
CA ASP A 89 6.46 -8.77 -14.06
C ASP A 89 6.69 -10.18 -14.63
N GLY A 90 6.14 -10.42 -15.82
CA GLY A 90 6.25 -11.69 -16.53
C GLY A 90 7.58 -11.72 -17.26
N ASN A 91 8.53 -12.49 -16.75
CA ASN A 91 9.75 -12.86 -17.47
C ASN A 91 9.46 -13.91 -18.55
#